data_AF-A0A4S3MKX0-F1
#
_entry.id   AF-A0A4S3MKX0-F1
#
_cell.length_a   1.000
_cell.length_b   1.000
_cell.length_c   1.000
_cell.angle_alpha   90.00
_cell.angle_beta   90.00
_cell.angle_gamma   90.00
#
_symmetry.space_group_name_H-M   'P 1'
#
loop_
_entity.id
_entity.type
_entity.pdbx_description
1 polymer ?
#
loop_
_entity_poly.entity_id
_entity_poly.type
_entity_poly.pdbx_seq_one_letter_code
_entity_poly.pdbx_strand_id
1 'polypeptide(L)'
;MFRKRGLRSDRLQSLAREAMDRSRLGINFLQSASERVGLYGCFSFASENPELFDHLMRTVRHDQARLLWNMDMLAQLHFVRTHIDPDQIVLVDEGLLHRGIASYIDQGVSDEFRDFLDCVTDEFVTIIFDAPIKVCMDRAAARPKGMPLLFRDLSPLAREGMFHRFSEMIEVAAATRIERGDTVLRIDTTQPANLSAWEMARAVQIAAMTARKQAESPEIAARRLPARS
;
A
#
# COMPACT_ATOMS: atom_id res chain seq x y z
N MET A 1 -5.29 -12.43 34.93
CA MET A 1 -5.03 -12.82 33.53
C MET A 1 -4.34 -11.64 32.84
N PHE A 2 -3.00 -11.64 32.81
CA PHE A 2 -2.21 -10.50 32.32
C PHE A 2 -2.22 -10.47 30.79
N ARG A 3 -3.04 -9.61 30.18
CA ARG A 3 -2.88 -9.25 28.76
C ARG A 3 -1.54 -8.53 28.63
N LYS A 4 -0.56 -9.16 27.97
CA LYS A 4 0.73 -8.52 27.64
C LYS A 4 0.42 -7.24 26.85
N ARG A 5 0.81 -6.07 27.40
CA ARG A 5 0.86 -4.77 26.71
C ARG A 5 1.99 -4.81 25.66
N GLY A 6 1.82 -5.63 24.63
CA GLY A 6 2.67 -5.63 23.44
C GLY A 6 1.89 -5.08 22.26
N LEU A 7 2.57 -4.42 21.32
CA LEU A 7 2.00 -4.02 20.05
C LEU A 7 1.47 -5.26 19.32
N ARG A 8 0.21 -5.24 18.89
CA ARG A 8 -0.37 -6.24 18.01
C ARG A 8 -0.17 -5.79 16.58
N SER A 9 0.58 -6.58 15.80
CA SER A 9 0.81 -6.33 14.38
C SER A 9 0.23 -7.47 13.57
N ASP A 10 -0.61 -7.15 12.59
CA ASP A 10 -1.22 -8.13 11.70
C ASP A 10 -1.07 -7.70 10.24
N ARG A 11 -1.16 -8.66 9.32
CA ARG A 11 -1.05 -8.42 7.88
C ARG A 11 -2.36 -7.86 7.34
N LEU A 12 -2.27 -6.86 6.46
CA LEU A 12 -3.43 -6.24 5.80
C LEU A 12 -4.42 -7.27 5.24
N GLN A 13 -3.93 -8.23 4.45
CA GLN A 13 -4.77 -9.22 3.79
C GLN A 13 -5.57 -10.09 4.76
N SER A 14 -4.95 -10.51 5.87
CA SER A 14 -5.61 -11.36 6.87
C SER A 14 -6.74 -10.60 7.56
N LEU A 15 -6.46 -9.38 8.01
CA LEU A 15 -7.44 -8.55 8.68
C LEU A 15 -8.56 -8.07 7.76
N ALA A 16 -8.22 -7.70 6.52
CA ALA A 16 -9.19 -7.31 5.51
C ALA A 16 -10.14 -8.46 5.20
N ARG A 17 -9.61 -9.69 5.07
CA ARG A 17 -10.45 -10.87 4.84
C ARG A 17 -11.40 -11.12 6.00
N GLU A 18 -10.92 -11.04 7.24
CA GLU A 18 -11.77 -11.17 8.43
C GLU A 18 -12.83 -10.06 8.50
N ALA A 19 -12.49 -8.83 8.14
CA ALA A 19 -13.42 -7.72 8.05
C ALA A 19 -14.51 -7.97 6.98
N MET A 20 -14.10 -8.26 5.74
CA MET A 20 -15.01 -8.58 4.64
C MET A 20 -15.91 -9.79 4.96
N ASP A 21 -15.34 -10.83 5.58
CA ASP A 21 -16.07 -12.02 6.02
C ASP A 21 -17.14 -11.66 7.05
N ARG A 22 -16.87 -10.77 7.99
CA ARG A 22 -17.86 -10.28 8.96
C ARG A 22 -18.95 -9.45 8.30
N SER A 23 -18.59 -8.52 7.41
CA SER A 23 -19.56 -7.62 6.77
C SER A 23 -20.52 -8.37 5.84
N ARG A 24 -20.07 -9.47 5.21
CA ARG A 24 -20.95 -10.30 4.36
C ARG A 24 -21.89 -11.22 5.13
N LEU A 25 -21.73 -11.40 6.45
CA LEU A 25 -22.59 -12.31 7.23
C LEU A 25 -24.06 -11.90 7.19
N GLY A 26 -24.38 -10.65 6.86
CA GLY A 26 -25.76 -10.20 6.61
C GLY A 26 -26.37 -10.63 5.27
N ILE A 27 -25.60 -11.28 4.39
CA ILE A 27 -25.99 -11.54 2.99
C ILE A 27 -25.98 -13.06 2.71
N ASN A 28 -27.17 -13.67 2.78
CA ASN A 28 -27.36 -15.14 2.71
C ASN A 28 -26.66 -15.83 1.53
N PHE A 29 -26.68 -15.25 0.32
CA PHE A 29 -26.05 -15.88 -0.85
C PHE A 29 -24.52 -15.81 -0.82
N LEU A 30 -23.93 -14.88 -0.05
CA LEU A 30 -22.48 -14.79 0.12
C LEU A 30 -21.97 -15.69 1.24
N GLN A 31 -22.82 -16.09 2.19
CA GLN A 31 -22.44 -16.98 3.30
C GLN A 31 -21.88 -18.33 2.83
N SER A 32 -22.48 -18.90 1.78
CA SER A 32 -22.14 -20.22 1.23
C SER A 32 -20.95 -20.24 0.27
N ALA A 33 -20.41 -19.07 -0.09
CA ALA A 33 -19.44 -18.90 -1.18
C ALA A 33 -18.22 -18.08 -0.72
N SER A 34 -17.36 -18.71 0.08
CA SER A 34 -16.16 -18.08 0.67
C SER A 34 -15.16 -17.55 -0.37
N GLU A 35 -15.21 -18.06 -1.59
CA GLU A 35 -14.40 -17.62 -2.73
C GLU A 35 -14.82 -16.24 -3.27
N ARG A 36 -16.03 -15.76 -2.92
CA ARG A 36 -16.59 -14.50 -3.42
C ARG A 36 -16.31 -13.30 -2.52
N VAL A 37 -15.61 -13.50 -1.40
CA VAL A 37 -15.32 -12.48 -0.39
C VAL A 37 -14.54 -11.30 -0.96
N GLY A 38 -13.51 -11.58 -1.76
CA GLY A 38 -12.71 -10.53 -2.40
C GLY A 38 -13.54 -9.70 -3.39
N LEU A 39 -14.38 -10.36 -4.19
CA LEU A 39 -15.26 -9.67 -5.14
C LEU A 39 -16.28 -8.78 -4.41
N TYR A 40 -16.91 -9.29 -3.35
CA TYR A 40 -17.78 -8.49 -2.49
C TYR A 40 -17.05 -7.26 -1.97
N GLY A 41 -15.82 -7.44 -1.45
CA GLY A 41 -15.00 -6.35 -0.95
C GLY A 41 -14.75 -5.27 -2.01
N CYS A 42 -14.38 -5.67 -3.23
CA CYS A 42 -14.19 -4.73 -4.34
C CYS A 42 -15.48 -3.98 -4.73
N PHE A 43 -16.64 -4.64 -4.75
CA PHE A 43 -17.92 -4.00 -5.05
C PHE A 43 -18.35 -3.01 -3.96
N SER A 44 -18.23 -3.39 -2.68
CA SER A 44 -18.51 -2.48 -1.56
C SER A 44 -17.59 -1.26 -1.62
N PHE A 45 -16.28 -1.47 -1.80
CA PHE A 45 -15.32 -0.38 -1.95
C PHE A 45 -15.69 0.56 -3.12
N ALA A 46 -16.01 0.01 -4.29
CA ALA A 46 -16.40 0.80 -5.46
C ALA A 46 -17.67 1.62 -5.21
N SER A 47 -18.67 1.03 -4.53
CA SER A 47 -19.92 1.73 -4.19
C SER A 47 -19.70 2.88 -3.20
N GLU A 48 -18.77 2.73 -2.28
CA GLU A 48 -18.49 3.72 -1.23
C GLU A 48 -17.44 4.77 -1.66
N ASN A 49 -16.67 4.49 -2.71
CA ASN A 49 -15.59 5.36 -3.22
C ASN A 49 -15.68 5.51 -4.74
N PRO A 50 -16.81 6.03 -5.28
CA PRO A 50 -17.07 6.05 -6.72
C PRO A 50 -16.04 6.87 -7.51
N GLU A 51 -15.55 7.98 -6.96
CA GLU A 51 -14.56 8.84 -7.63
C GLU A 51 -13.23 8.11 -7.87
N LEU A 52 -12.73 7.39 -6.86
CA LEU A 52 -11.51 6.60 -6.97
C LEU A 52 -11.71 5.39 -7.90
N PHE A 53 -12.88 4.76 -7.85
CA PHE A 53 -13.22 3.69 -8.78
C PHE A 53 -13.24 4.19 -10.24
N ASP A 54 -13.93 5.29 -10.51
CA ASP A 54 -14.02 5.90 -11.84
C ASP A 54 -12.65 6.32 -12.37
N HIS A 55 -11.81 6.86 -11.48
CA HIS A 55 -10.42 7.19 -11.82
C HIS A 55 -9.64 5.93 -12.28
N LEU A 56 -9.67 4.84 -11.52
CA LEU A 56 -8.98 3.60 -11.89
C LEU A 56 -9.52 3.01 -13.20
N MET A 57 -10.83 3.05 -13.39
CA MET A 57 -11.50 2.57 -14.60
C MET A 57 -11.21 3.42 -15.84
N ARG A 58 -10.80 4.69 -15.68
CA ARG A 58 -10.34 5.51 -16.79
C ARG A 58 -8.88 5.22 -17.15
N THR A 59 -8.03 5.07 -16.13
CA THR A 59 -6.57 5.11 -16.32
C THR A 59 -5.93 3.74 -16.50
N VAL A 60 -6.43 2.70 -15.82
CA VAL A 60 -5.80 1.37 -15.77
C VAL A 60 -6.59 0.31 -16.55
N ARG A 61 -7.73 0.66 -17.16
CA ARG A 61 -8.67 -0.28 -17.82
C ARG A 61 -8.07 -1.20 -18.89
N HIS A 62 -6.96 -0.80 -19.49
CA HIS A 62 -6.33 -1.56 -20.56
C HIS A 62 -5.47 -2.73 -20.02
N ASP A 63 -5.20 -2.77 -18.72
CA ASP A 63 -4.52 -3.87 -18.03
C ASP A 63 -5.41 -4.40 -16.89
N GLN A 64 -6.17 -5.46 -17.20
CA GLN A 64 -7.12 -6.07 -16.26
C GLN A 64 -6.43 -6.63 -15.00
N ALA A 65 -5.18 -7.09 -15.12
CA ALA A 65 -4.45 -7.64 -13.98
C ALA A 65 -4.06 -6.52 -13.00
N ARG A 66 -3.54 -5.40 -13.51
CA ARG A 66 -3.23 -4.23 -12.69
C ARG A 66 -4.50 -3.63 -12.08
N LEU A 67 -5.58 -3.51 -12.86
CA LEU A 67 -6.86 -3.02 -12.35
C LEU A 67 -7.36 -3.89 -11.17
N LEU A 68 -7.37 -5.22 -11.33
CA LEU A 68 -7.77 -6.14 -10.28
C LEU A 68 -6.89 -6.01 -9.03
N TRP A 69 -5.56 -5.90 -9.18
CA TRP A 69 -4.65 -5.75 -8.05
C TRP A 69 -4.84 -4.45 -7.26
N ASN A 70 -5.17 -3.34 -7.92
CA ASN A 70 -5.48 -2.08 -7.23
C ASN A 70 -6.82 -2.15 -6.53
N MET A 71 -7.84 -2.67 -7.20
CA MET A 71 -9.18 -2.82 -6.63
C MET A 71 -9.15 -3.72 -5.38
N ASP A 72 -8.43 -4.83 -5.43
CA ASP A 72 -8.24 -5.73 -4.28
C ASP A 72 -7.52 -5.02 -3.13
N MET A 73 -6.41 -4.34 -3.41
CA MET A 73 -5.64 -3.62 -2.39
C MET A 73 -6.42 -2.49 -1.72
N LEU A 74 -7.11 -1.66 -2.51
CA LEU A 74 -7.90 -0.54 -1.98
C LEU A 74 -9.12 -1.04 -1.21
N ALA A 75 -9.76 -2.11 -1.67
CA ALA A 75 -10.80 -2.77 -0.90
C ALA A 75 -10.26 -3.29 0.44
N GLN A 76 -9.08 -3.93 0.45
CA GLN A 76 -8.47 -4.40 1.70
C GLN A 76 -8.20 -3.26 2.68
N LEU A 77 -7.64 -2.14 2.22
CA LEU A 77 -7.43 -0.94 3.03
C LEU A 77 -8.73 -0.38 3.57
N HIS A 78 -9.74 -0.26 2.71
CA HIS A 78 -11.06 0.24 3.08
C HIS A 78 -11.72 -0.59 4.19
N PHE A 79 -11.72 -1.93 4.07
CA PHE A 79 -12.30 -2.81 5.08
C PHE A 79 -11.51 -2.83 6.38
N VAL A 80 -10.18 -2.77 6.30
CA VAL A 80 -9.31 -2.63 7.47
C VAL A 80 -9.63 -1.33 8.22
N ARG A 81 -9.75 -0.21 7.53
CA ARG A 81 -10.05 1.09 8.15
C ARG A 81 -11.38 1.09 8.90
N THR A 82 -12.38 0.41 8.36
CA THR A 82 -13.76 0.45 8.88
C THR A 82 -14.03 -0.58 9.99
N HIS A 83 -13.21 -1.64 10.11
CA HIS A 83 -13.52 -2.80 10.96
C HIS A 83 -12.43 -3.20 11.97
N ILE A 84 -11.33 -2.44 12.05
CA ILE A 84 -10.19 -2.76 12.93
C ILE A 84 -10.12 -1.81 14.12
N ASP A 85 -9.62 -2.34 15.25
CA ASP A 85 -9.37 -1.58 16.47
C ASP A 85 -8.41 -0.39 16.20
N PRO A 86 -8.75 0.83 16.67
CA PRO A 86 -7.92 2.02 16.48
C PRO A 86 -6.49 1.91 17.01
N ASP A 87 -6.23 0.97 17.93
CA ASP A 87 -4.93 0.74 18.56
C ASP A 87 -4.08 -0.33 17.85
N GLN A 88 -4.58 -0.92 16.75
CA GLN A 88 -3.89 -1.99 16.03
C GLN A 88 -2.98 -1.44 14.94
N ILE A 89 -1.77 -2.01 14.85
CA ILE A 89 -0.81 -1.66 13.80
C ILE A 89 -0.98 -2.65 12.65
N VAL A 90 -1.23 -2.13 11.45
CA VAL A 90 -1.39 -2.95 10.25
C VAL A 90 -0.15 -2.82 9.38
N LEU A 91 0.47 -3.96 9.05
CA LEU A 91 1.61 -3.99 8.13
C LEU A 91 1.11 -4.22 6.70
N VAL A 92 1.54 -3.34 5.79
CA VAL A 92 1.22 -3.38 4.36
C VAL A 92 2.48 -3.78 3.58
N ASP A 93 2.69 -5.09 3.41
CA ASP A 93 3.95 -5.71 2.91
C ASP A 93 4.23 -5.42 1.42
N GLU A 94 3.20 -5.21 0.60
CA GLU A 94 3.38 -4.99 -0.85
C GLU A 94 3.26 -3.52 -1.28
N GLY A 95 3.16 -2.62 -0.30
CA GLY A 95 3.15 -1.17 -0.46
C GLY A 95 2.02 -0.65 -1.36
N LEU A 96 1.07 0.08 -0.78
CA LEU A 96 0.10 0.90 -1.52
C LEU A 96 0.77 1.65 -2.69
N LEU A 97 1.92 2.26 -2.39
CA LEU A 97 2.69 3.04 -3.34
C LEU A 97 3.27 2.17 -4.47
N HIS A 98 3.82 1.00 -4.18
CA HIS A 98 4.46 0.19 -5.21
C HIS A 98 3.43 -0.41 -6.20
N ARG A 99 2.30 -0.92 -5.70
CA ARG A 99 1.20 -1.41 -6.55
C ARG A 99 0.50 -0.27 -7.31
N GLY A 100 0.31 0.87 -6.65
CA GLY A 100 -0.15 2.11 -7.29
C GLY A 100 0.78 2.50 -8.45
N ILE A 101 2.07 2.71 -8.17
CA ILE A 101 3.08 3.09 -9.17
C ILE A 101 3.13 2.11 -10.35
N ALA A 102 3.11 0.80 -10.10
CA ALA A 102 3.12 -0.21 -11.15
C ALA A 102 1.96 -0.07 -12.15
N SER A 103 0.88 0.61 -11.76
CA SER A 103 -0.33 0.82 -12.56
C SER A 103 -0.24 2.03 -13.49
N TYR A 104 0.62 2.98 -13.14
CA TYR A 104 0.86 4.22 -13.87
C TYR A 104 2.26 4.24 -14.48
N ILE A 105 3.04 3.16 -14.37
CA ILE A 105 4.45 3.12 -14.78
C ILE A 105 4.64 3.45 -16.27
N ASP A 106 3.67 3.13 -17.12
CA ASP A 106 3.77 3.43 -18.54
C ASP A 106 3.61 4.93 -18.83
N GLN A 107 2.89 5.65 -17.95
CA GLN A 107 2.64 7.10 -17.99
C GLN A 107 3.73 7.88 -17.22
N GLY A 108 4.36 7.26 -16.23
CA GLY A 108 5.33 7.91 -15.35
C GLY A 108 4.65 8.87 -14.37
N VAL A 109 5.33 9.97 -14.05
CA VAL A 109 4.74 11.06 -13.25
C VAL A 109 3.80 11.87 -14.15
N SER A 110 2.51 11.50 -14.15
CA SER A 110 1.45 12.21 -14.88
C SER A 110 0.45 12.86 -13.92
N ASP A 111 -0.45 13.68 -14.48
CA ASP A 111 -1.57 14.27 -13.72
C ASP A 111 -2.47 13.17 -13.16
N GLU A 112 -2.72 12.10 -13.92
CA GLU A 112 -3.52 10.98 -13.44
C GLU A 112 -2.87 10.24 -12.26
N PHE A 113 -1.54 10.11 -12.26
CA PHE A 113 -0.83 9.54 -11.12
C PHE A 113 -0.95 10.43 -9.87
N ARG A 114 -0.90 11.76 -10.05
CA ARG A 114 -1.10 12.72 -8.94
C ARG A 114 -2.52 12.70 -8.42
N ASP A 115 -3.51 12.69 -9.31
CA ASP A 115 -4.93 12.54 -8.96
C ASP A 115 -5.19 11.25 -8.16
N PHE A 116 -4.55 10.14 -8.56
CA PHE A 116 -4.61 8.89 -7.81
C PHE A 116 -4.05 9.05 -6.39
N LEU A 117 -2.89 9.69 -6.25
CA LEU A 117 -2.31 9.96 -4.93
C LEU A 117 -3.26 10.83 -4.09
N ASP A 118 -3.92 11.83 -4.69
CA ASP A 118 -4.93 12.69 -4.06
C ASP A 118 -6.17 11.94 -3.58
N CYS A 119 -6.59 10.90 -4.30
CA CYS A 119 -7.70 10.06 -3.90
C CYS A 119 -7.35 9.12 -2.72
N VAL A 120 -6.09 8.70 -2.56
CA VAL A 120 -5.69 7.81 -1.46
C VAL A 120 -5.29 8.61 -0.23
N THR A 121 -6.29 8.96 0.58
CA THR A 121 -6.17 9.88 1.71
C THR A 121 -5.80 9.22 3.05
N ASP A 122 -5.69 7.90 3.10
CA ASP A 122 -5.38 7.20 4.34
C ASP A 122 -4.03 7.63 4.93
N GLU A 123 -3.97 7.80 6.25
CA GLU A 123 -2.75 8.19 6.99
C GLU A 123 -1.82 6.97 7.12
N PHE A 124 -0.59 7.09 6.64
CA PHE A 124 0.41 6.02 6.74
C PHE A 124 1.69 6.51 7.39
N VAL A 125 2.36 5.59 8.08
CA VAL A 125 3.81 5.65 8.17
C VAL A 125 4.39 4.83 7.03
N THR A 126 5.06 5.50 6.10
CA THR A 126 5.66 4.89 4.93
C THR A 126 7.12 4.58 5.22
N ILE A 127 7.57 3.36 4.96
CA ILE A 127 8.97 2.96 5.03
C ILE A 127 9.45 2.71 3.59
N ILE A 128 10.46 3.45 3.15
CA ILE A 128 11.10 3.31 1.84
C ILE A 128 12.48 2.71 2.04
N PHE A 129 12.77 1.63 1.32
CA PHE A 129 14.07 0.99 1.29
C PHE A 129 14.83 1.45 0.05
N ASP A 130 15.85 2.28 0.25
CA ASP A 130 16.61 2.89 -0.82
C ASP A 130 17.88 2.11 -1.12
N ALA A 131 18.27 2.12 -2.39
CA ALA A 131 19.61 1.78 -2.84
C ALA A 131 19.83 2.40 -4.22
N PRO A 132 21.08 2.63 -4.65
CA PRO A 132 21.37 3.04 -6.02
C PRO A 132 20.70 2.12 -7.04
N ILE A 133 20.18 2.69 -8.14
CA ILE A 133 19.45 1.94 -9.19
C ILE A 133 20.26 0.74 -9.68
N LYS A 134 21.56 0.91 -9.91
CA LYS A 134 22.45 -0.19 -10.30
C LYS A 134 22.41 -1.34 -9.29
N VAL A 135 22.47 -1.04 -7.99
CA VAL A 135 22.39 -2.05 -6.92
C VAL A 135 21.03 -2.74 -6.92
N CYS A 136 19.94 -1.99 -7.13
CA CYS A 136 18.60 -2.56 -7.25
C CYS A 136 18.48 -3.51 -8.45
N MET A 137 19.03 -3.13 -9.60
CA MET A 137 19.05 -3.95 -10.81
C MET A 137 19.88 -5.22 -10.62
N ASP A 138 21.08 -5.10 -10.05
CA ASP A 138 21.97 -6.23 -9.75
C ASP A 138 21.26 -7.25 -8.82
N ARG A 139 20.59 -6.75 -7.78
CA ARG A 139 19.79 -7.58 -6.86
C ARG A 139 18.60 -8.23 -7.54
N ALA A 140 17.87 -7.50 -8.39
CA ALA A 140 16.72 -8.02 -9.09
C ALA A 140 17.13 -9.13 -10.08
N ALA A 141 18.28 -9.00 -10.73
CA ALA A 141 18.85 -10.02 -11.61
C ALA A 141 19.30 -11.27 -10.84
N ALA A 142 19.86 -11.09 -9.64
CA ALA A 142 20.35 -12.17 -8.79
C ALA A 142 19.26 -12.96 -8.04
N ARG A 143 17.98 -12.57 -8.15
CA ARG A 143 16.87 -13.30 -7.51
C ARG A 143 16.81 -14.75 -8.03
N PRO A 144 16.42 -15.75 -7.21
CA PRO A 144 16.27 -17.14 -7.67
C PRO A 144 15.30 -17.31 -8.84
N LYS A 145 14.25 -16.47 -8.91
CA LYS A 145 13.28 -16.45 -10.01
C LYS A 145 13.68 -15.51 -11.17
N GLY A 146 14.89 -14.96 -11.10
CA GLY A 146 15.40 -13.94 -11.98
C GLY A 146 14.64 -12.62 -11.88
N MET A 147 14.83 -11.81 -12.92
CA MET A 147 14.21 -10.50 -13.05
C MET A 147 12.66 -10.62 -13.09
N PRO A 148 11.90 -9.70 -12.46
CA PRO A 148 10.44 -9.71 -12.52
C PRO A 148 9.94 -9.61 -13.97
N LEU A 149 8.77 -10.19 -14.24
CA LEU A 149 8.19 -10.32 -15.59
C LEU A 149 8.21 -9.00 -16.38
N LEU A 150 7.81 -7.89 -15.76
CA LEU A 150 7.77 -6.56 -16.37
C LEU A 150 9.12 -6.14 -16.98
N PHE A 151 10.24 -6.58 -16.42
CA PHE A 151 11.60 -6.17 -16.80
C PHE A 151 12.36 -7.24 -17.60
N ARG A 152 11.80 -8.44 -17.74
CA ARG A 152 12.50 -9.63 -18.24
C ARG A 152 12.89 -9.48 -19.72
N ASP A 153 11.94 -9.05 -20.53
CA ASP A 153 12.08 -8.98 -21.99
C ASP A 153 12.58 -7.60 -22.48
N LEU A 154 12.87 -6.69 -21.55
CA LEU A 154 13.43 -5.39 -21.85
C LEU A 154 14.93 -5.48 -22.13
N SER A 155 15.39 -4.65 -23.08
CA SER A 155 16.83 -4.40 -23.26
C SER A 155 17.45 -3.81 -21.99
N PRO A 156 18.77 -3.93 -21.78
CA PRO A 156 19.43 -3.36 -20.60
C PRO A 156 19.13 -1.87 -20.40
N LEU A 157 19.17 -1.09 -21.48
CA LEU A 157 18.86 0.35 -21.46
C LEU A 157 17.38 0.62 -21.11
N ALA A 158 16.45 -0.13 -21.70
CA ALA A 158 15.02 0.02 -21.40
C ALA A 158 14.71 -0.37 -19.94
N ARG A 159 15.39 -1.40 -19.42
CA ARG A 159 15.28 -1.83 -18.03
C ARG A 159 15.75 -0.74 -17.08
N GLU A 160 16.93 -0.19 -17.30
CA GLU A 160 17.48 0.92 -16.51
C GLU A 160 16.53 2.13 -16.51
N GLY A 161 16.04 2.52 -17.69
CA GLY A 161 15.05 3.60 -17.82
C GLY A 161 13.78 3.35 -17.00
N MET A 162 13.31 2.10 -16.93
CA MET A 162 12.15 1.75 -16.12
C MET A 162 12.43 1.82 -14.62
N PHE A 163 13.62 1.40 -14.15
CA PHE A 163 14.02 1.58 -12.76
C PHE A 163 14.11 3.07 -12.38
N HIS A 164 14.66 3.91 -13.26
CA HIS A 164 14.65 5.37 -13.06
C HIS A 164 13.24 5.92 -12.92
N ARG A 165 12.31 5.50 -13.79
CA ARG A 165 10.92 5.94 -13.72
C ARG A 165 10.22 5.50 -12.42
N PHE A 166 10.43 4.26 -12.00
CA PHE A 166 9.95 3.79 -10.69
C PHE A 166 10.49 4.68 -9.55
N SER A 167 11.80 4.97 -9.57
CA SER A 167 12.43 5.82 -8.56
C SER A 167 11.80 7.21 -8.52
N GLU A 168 11.61 7.85 -9.68
CA GLU A 168 10.99 9.18 -9.78
C GLU A 168 9.55 9.19 -9.22
N MET A 169 8.75 8.19 -9.57
CA MET A 169 7.38 8.08 -9.07
C MET A 169 7.32 7.81 -7.55
N ILE A 170 8.29 7.05 -7.00
CA ILE A 170 8.44 6.87 -5.55
C ILE A 170 8.72 8.21 -4.87
N GLU A 171 9.62 9.02 -5.42
CA GLU A 171 9.93 10.36 -4.87
C GLU A 171 8.71 11.27 -4.85
N VAL A 172 7.94 11.32 -5.94
CA VAL A 172 6.71 12.12 -6.00
C VAL A 172 5.70 11.63 -4.98
N ALA A 173 5.47 10.32 -4.89
CA ALA A 173 4.55 9.76 -3.91
C ALA A 173 4.99 10.05 -2.47
N ALA A 174 6.29 9.95 -2.18
CA ALA A 174 6.84 10.26 -0.86
C ALA A 174 6.67 11.74 -0.51
N ALA A 175 6.95 12.65 -1.46
CA ALA A 175 6.77 14.08 -1.28
C ALA A 175 5.31 14.44 -0.99
N THR A 176 4.36 13.91 -1.78
CA THR A 176 2.92 14.12 -1.57
C THR A 176 2.47 13.64 -0.19
N ARG A 177 3.03 12.53 0.31
CA ARG A 177 2.75 12.03 1.67
C ARG A 177 3.26 12.99 2.75
N ILE A 178 4.51 13.44 2.62
CA ILE A 178 5.11 14.40 3.55
C ILE A 178 4.31 15.72 3.59
N GLU A 179 3.88 16.23 2.42
CA GLU A 179 3.07 17.44 2.31
C GLU A 179 1.73 17.33 3.06
N ARG A 180 1.17 16.11 3.16
CA ARG A 180 -0.05 15.84 3.93
C ARG A 180 0.17 15.65 5.43
N GLY A 181 1.43 15.59 5.86
CA GLY A 181 1.83 15.36 7.25
C GLY A 181 2.06 13.90 7.60
N ASP A 182 2.09 13.00 6.61
CA ASP A 182 2.46 11.60 6.82
C ASP A 182 3.95 11.49 7.16
N THR A 183 4.32 10.45 7.92
CA THR A 183 5.72 10.16 8.20
C THR A 183 6.29 9.26 7.12
N VAL A 184 7.36 9.71 6.46
CA VAL A 184 8.15 8.88 5.54
C VAL A 184 9.52 8.62 6.14
N LEU A 185 9.81 7.34 6.40
CA LEU A 185 11.10 6.86 6.89
C LEU A 185 11.87 6.23 5.72
N ARG A 186 13.11 6.66 5.50
CA ARG A 186 13.97 6.13 4.44
C ARG A 186 15.13 5.35 5.04
N ILE A 187 15.38 4.15 4.52
CA ILE A 187 16.41 3.23 5.00
C ILE A 187 17.36 2.94 3.85
N ASP A 188 18.62 3.32 4.02
CA ASP A 188 19.67 2.97 3.05
C ASP A 188 20.00 1.48 3.16
N THR A 189 19.65 0.74 2.10
CA THR A 189 19.88 -0.68 1.95
C THR A 189 21.00 -0.97 0.97
N THR A 190 21.84 -0.01 0.58
CA THR A 190 22.93 -0.19 -0.41
C THR A 190 23.80 -1.40 -0.10
N GLN A 191 24.13 -1.61 1.18
CA GLN A 191 24.79 -2.82 1.65
C GLN A 191 23.78 -3.77 2.31
N PRO A 192 23.70 -5.06 1.94
CA PRO A 192 22.78 -6.02 2.55
C PRO A 192 22.99 -6.20 4.06
N ALA A 193 24.21 -5.95 4.54
CA ALA A 193 24.55 -5.97 5.97
C ALA A 193 23.80 -4.90 6.80
N ASN A 194 23.29 -3.84 6.15
CA ASN A 194 22.45 -2.78 6.75
C ASN A 194 20.94 -3.11 6.72
N LEU A 195 20.59 -4.34 6.30
CA LEU A 195 19.26 -4.92 6.45
C LEU A 195 19.30 -6.05 7.48
N SER A 196 19.97 -5.82 8.61
CA SER A 196 19.81 -6.73 9.73
C SER A 196 18.31 -6.77 10.09
N ALA A 197 17.78 -7.94 10.47
CA ALA A 197 16.41 -8.05 10.97
C ALA A 197 16.11 -7.03 12.09
N TRP A 198 17.17 -6.58 12.77
CA TRP A 198 17.15 -5.53 13.78
C TRP A 198 16.87 -4.12 13.22
N GLU A 199 17.46 -3.72 12.11
CA GLU A 199 17.19 -2.41 11.49
C GLU A 199 15.77 -2.33 10.95
N MET A 200 15.26 -3.42 10.35
CA MET A 200 13.85 -3.53 9.96
C MET A 200 12.93 -3.47 11.19
N ALA A 201 13.23 -4.24 12.24
CA ALA A 201 12.45 -4.22 13.47
C ALA A 201 12.45 -2.83 14.14
N ARG A 202 13.60 -2.14 14.13
CA ARG A 202 13.74 -0.78 14.65
C ARG A 202 12.95 0.22 13.82
N ALA A 203 13.00 0.13 12.49
CA ALA A 203 12.21 1.01 11.63
C ALA A 203 10.70 0.81 11.84
N VAL A 204 10.24 -0.44 11.93
CA VAL A 204 8.86 -0.77 12.27
C VAL A 204 8.49 -0.26 13.66
N GLN A 205 9.39 -0.37 14.64
CA GLN A 205 9.16 0.16 15.99
C GLN A 205 9.07 1.70 16.00
N ILE A 206 9.95 2.39 15.28
CA ILE A 206 9.90 3.85 15.14
C ILE A 206 8.58 4.22 14.46
N ALA A 207 8.21 3.54 13.38
CA ALA A 207 6.95 3.77 12.69
C ALA A 207 5.74 3.57 13.61
N ALA A 208 5.72 2.49 14.38
CA ALA A 208 4.69 2.19 15.38
C ALA A 208 4.56 3.29 16.43
N MET A 209 5.69 3.76 16.97
CA MET A 209 5.72 4.83 17.96
C MET A 209 5.26 6.17 17.37
N THR A 210 5.65 6.47 16.14
CA THR A 210 5.24 7.70 15.44
C THR A 210 3.75 7.67 15.12
N ALA A 211 3.23 6.58 14.56
CA ALA A 211 1.82 6.40 14.28
C ALA A 211 0.97 6.58 15.54
N ARG A 212 1.42 6.05 16.68
CA ARG A 212 0.76 6.23 17.96
C ARG A 212 0.74 7.69 18.41
N LYS A 213 1.87 8.39 18.33
CA LYS A 213 1.93 9.84 18.65
C LYS A 213 1.02 10.66 17.75
N GLN A 214 0.94 10.32 16.45
CA GLN A 214 0.04 10.96 15.51
C GLN A 214 -1.43 10.71 15.87
N ALA A 215 -1.80 9.47 16.23
CA ALA A 215 -3.15 9.13 16.68
C ALA A 215 -3.56 9.83 17.99
N GLU A 216 -2.60 10.13 18.87
CA GLU A 216 -2.80 10.88 20.11
C GLU A 216 -2.81 12.42 19.88
N SER A 217 -2.52 12.90 18.67
CA SER A 217 -2.49 14.34 18.34
C SER A 217 -3.89 14.92 18.10
N PRO A 218 -4.32 15.99 18.82
CA PRO A 218 -5.63 16.62 18.65
C PRO A 218 -5.89 17.18 17.24
N GLU A 219 -4.85 17.67 16.56
CA GLU A 219 -4.96 18.25 15.22
C GLU A 219 -5.22 17.18 14.13
N ILE A 220 -4.68 15.98 14.33
CA ILE A 220 -4.86 14.84 13.42
C ILE A 220 -6.23 14.20 13.67
N ALA A 221 -6.64 14.06 14.94
CA ALA A 221 -7.98 13.63 15.31
C ALA A 221 -9.08 14.52 14.69
N ALA A 222 -8.82 15.81 14.50
CA ALA A 222 -9.73 16.75 13.84
C ALA A 222 -9.74 16.65 12.29
N ARG A 223 -8.70 16.07 11.68
CA ARG A 223 -8.59 15.85 10.22
C ARG A 223 -9.14 14.51 9.75
N ARG A 224 -9.32 13.54 10.66
CA ARG A 224 -10.09 12.32 10.41
C ARG A 224 -11.52 12.73 10.07
N LEU A 225 -11.81 12.85 8.78
CA LEU A 225 -13.17 13.08 8.30
C LEU A 225 -14.11 12.10 9.02
N PRO A 226 -15.28 12.55 9.49
CA PRO A 226 -16.27 11.63 10.00
C PRO A 226 -16.52 10.60 8.90
N ALA A 227 -16.46 9.32 9.24
CA ALA A 227 -17.01 8.27 8.41
C ALA A 227 -18.40 8.77 8.02
N ARG A 228 -18.62 9.09 6.73
CA ARG A 228 -19.93 9.50 6.26
C ARG A 228 -20.86 8.33 6.56
N SER A 229 -21.77 8.56 7.51
CA SER A 229 -22.82 7.67 7.97
C SER A 229 -23.79 7.33 6.86
#